data_AF-A0A257M2R8-F1
#
_entry.id   AF-A0A257M2R8-F1
#
_cell.length_a   1.000
_cell.length_b   1.000
_cell.length_c   1.000
_cell.angle_alpha   90.00
_cell.angle_beta   90.00
_cell.angle_gamma   90.00
#
_symmetry.space_group_name_H-M   'P 1'
#
loop_
_entity.id
_entity.type
_entity.pdbx_description
1 polymer ?
#
loop_
_entity_poly.entity_id
_entity_poly.type
_entity_poly.pdbx_seq_one_letter_code
_entity_poly.pdbx_strand_id
1 'polypeptide(L)'
;GAVHCMVGRDIETSTRFGKPEHVFVFSEEMRDSLQLSGGIFGILANWGWRQRSGMTFVSFPTSGFLWIWLALGWIAEFKLWRWSRSKVGGEFMDGSHSRRWLTFVSFLLFVVASTTTFLGIRAQAARDVGECRLQIRNIQIAVRSWSGVNSVNLGQPILWNKIVGTFIGPDTIHCPSGGDYLLSPLNPDVGQLAAKCPHPEHQDDTTKEAKKNEW
;
A
#
# COMPACT_ATOMS: atom_id res chain seq x y z
N GLY A 1 -49.89 -14.88 -28.88
CA GLY A 1 -49.64 -15.45 -27.54
C GLY A 1 -49.41 -14.29 -26.60
N ALA A 2 -50.46 -13.88 -25.88
CA ALA A 2 -50.85 -14.36 -24.55
C ALA A 2 -50.21 -13.47 -23.47
N VAL A 3 -50.91 -12.36 -23.23
CA VAL A 3 -50.72 -11.38 -22.17
C VAL A 3 -51.36 -11.94 -20.90
N HIS A 4 -50.58 -12.10 -19.83
CA HIS A 4 -51.12 -12.51 -18.53
C HIS A 4 -51.41 -11.27 -17.68
N CYS A 5 -52.68 -10.88 -17.64
CA CYS A 5 -53.27 -10.03 -16.60
C CYS A 5 -53.68 -10.94 -15.44
N MET A 6 -53.24 -10.65 -14.21
CA MET A 6 -53.85 -11.23 -13.02
C MET A 6 -54.70 -10.19 -12.30
N VAL A 7 -55.95 -10.60 -12.13
CA VAL A 7 -57.10 -9.93 -11.53
C VAL A 7 -56.96 -9.93 -10.01
N GLY A 8 -57.42 -8.83 -9.41
CA GLY A 8 -57.44 -8.59 -7.97
C GLY A 8 -58.30 -9.57 -7.18
N ARG A 9 -58.05 -9.57 -5.86
CA ARG A 9 -58.94 -10.15 -4.87
C ARG A 9 -58.93 -9.26 -3.65
N ASP A 10 -60.06 -8.62 -3.42
CA ASP A 10 -60.38 -7.83 -2.23
C ASP A 10 -60.47 -8.75 -1.01
N ILE A 11 -59.80 -8.37 0.07
CA ILE A 11 -60.03 -8.91 1.42
C ILE A 11 -60.09 -7.71 2.36
N GLU A 12 -61.31 -7.19 2.55
CA GLU A 12 -61.68 -6.49 3.76
C GLU A 12 -61.86 -7.53 4.87
N THR A 13 -61.23 -7.32 6.03
CA THR A 13 -61.94 -7.26 7.33
C THR A 13 -61.00 -7.08 8.53
N SER A 14 -61.53 -6.30 9.48
CA SER A 14 -61.31 -6.42 10.93
C SER A 14 -60.16 -5.66 11.58
N THR A 15 -60.46 -4.39 11.86
CA THR A 15 -60.21 -3.67 13.13
C THR A 15 -59.63 -4.50 14.29
N ARG A 16 -58.50 -4.06 14.86
CA ARG A 16 -58.40 -3.56 16.26
C ARG A 16 -56.95 -3.38 16.72
N PHE A 17 -56.81 -2.38 17.59
CA PHE A 17 -55.70 -2.06 18.49
C PHE A 17 -54.46 -1.39 17.87
N GLY A 18 -54.51 -0.07 17.94
CA GLY A 18 -53.38 0.81 17.72
C GLY A 18 -52.23 0.52 18.68
N LYS A 19 -51.04 0.43 18.08
CA LYS A 19 -49.76 0.62 18.72
C LYS A 19 -49.10 1.75 17.93
N PRO A 20 -48.55 2.81 18.56
CA PRO A 20 -47.91 3.89 17.82
C PRO A 20 -46.68 3.33 17.11
N GLU A 21 -46.75 3.15 15.80
CA GLU A 21 -45.58 2.99 14.95
C GLU A 21 -44.87 4.34 14.89
N HIS A 22 -43.70 4.40 15.52
CA HIS A 22 -42.76 5.48 15.33
C HIS A 22 -42.27 5.43 13.88
N VAL A 23 -42.96 6.15 12.99
CA VAL A 23 -42.43 6.50 11.68
C VAL A 23 -41.21 7.38 11.92
N PHE A 24 -40.02 6.77 11.86
CA PHE A 24 -38.76 7.48 11.88
C PHE A 24 -38.64 8.30 10.59
N VAL A 25 -39.14 9.54 10.64
CA VAL A 25 -38.83 10.56 9.64
C VAL A 25 -37.36 10.89 9.81
N PHE A 26 -36.51 10.25 9.01
CA PHE A 26 -35.10 10.63 8.90
C PHE A 26 -35.04 12.05 8.37
N SER A 27 -34.53 12.97 9.21
CA SER A 27 -34.20 14.35 8.81
C SER A 27 -33.35 14.34 7.54
N GLU A 28 -33.65 15.22 6.58
CA GLU A 28 -32.89 15.39 5.33
C GLU A 28 -31.38 15.59 5.60
N GLU A 29 -31.05 16.18 6.74
CA GLU A 29 -29.67 16.43 7.20
C GLU A 29 -28.85 15.14 7.44
N MET A 30 -29.51 14.02 7.77
CA MET A 30 -28.84 12.71 7.89
C MET A 30 -28.55 12.07 6.53
N ARG A 31 -29.31 12.41 5.49
CA ARG A 31 -29.13 11.85 4.13
C ARG A 31 -27.92 12.46 3.44
N ASP A 32 -27.69 13.77 3.64
CA ASP A 32 -26.53 14.48 3.09
C ASP A 32 -25.21 14.04 3.75
N SER A 33 -25.25 13.72 5.03
CA SER A 33 -24.11 13.17 5.77
C SER A 33 -23.66 11.80 5.24
N LEU A 34 -24.62 10.99 4.74
CA LEU A 34 -24.35 9.67 4.18
C LEU A 34 -23.77 9.75 2.76
N GLN A 35 -24.21 10.71 1.92
CA GLN A 35 -23.62 10.92 0.59
C GLN A 35 -22.18 11.44 0.65
N LEU A 36 -21.85 12.31 1.61
CA LEU A 36 -20.48 12.83 1.78
C LEU A 36 -19.49 11.70 2.16
N SER A 37 -19.96 10.71 2.93
CA SER A 37 -19.13 9.57 3.34
C SER A 37 -18.81 8.62 2.18
N GLY A 38 -19.75 8.40 1.24
CA GLY A 38 -19.56 7.50 0.11
C GLY A 38 -18.42 7.90 -0.83
N GLY A 39 -18.22 9.21 -1.05
CA GLY A 39 -17.12 9.72 -1.88
C GLY A 39 -15.74 9.50 -1.27
N ILE A 40 -15.60 9.65 0.04
CA ILE A 40 -14.33 9.46 0.76
C ILE A 40 -13.95 7.97 0.80
N PHE A 41 -14.92 7.09 1.05
CA PHE A 41 -14.70 5.64 1.01
C PHE A 41 -14.29 5.15 -0.39
N GLY A 42 -14.87 5.71 -1.47
CA GLY A 42 -14.48 5.38 -2.84
C GLY A 42 -13.05 5.79 -3.19
N ILE A 43 -12.61 6.97 -2.76
CA ILE A 43 -11.24 7.47 -3.00
C ILE A 43 -10.21 6.64 -2.21
N LEU A 44 -10.51 6.28 -0.96
CA LEU A 44 -9.63 5.44 -0.14
C LEU A 44 -9.55 4.00 -0.66
N ALA A 45 -10.66 3.43 -1.14
CA ALA A 45 -10.67 2.10 -1.73
C ALA A 45 -9.87 2.05 -3.04
N ASN A 46 -9.97 3.09 -3.88
CA ASN A 46 -9.23 3.16 -5.14
C ASN A 46 -7.73 3.43 -4.93
N TRP A 47 -7.38 4.20 -3.89
CA TRP A 47 -5.99 4.42 -3.48
C TRP A 47 -5.34 3.13 -2.95
N GLY A 48 -6.07 2.34 -2.16
CA GLY A 48 -5.61 1.03 -1.68
C GLY A 48 -5.38 0.00 -2.79
N TRP A 49 -6.16 0.04 -3.87
CA TRP A 49 -6.00 -0.90 -4.99
C TRP A 49 -4.74 -0.63 -5.83
N ARG A 50 -4.28 0.63 -5.89
CA ARG A 50 -3.11 1.03 -6.70
C ARG A 50 -1.76 0.69 -6.05
N GLN A 51 -1.72 0.36 -4.76
CA GLN A 51 -0.51 -0.09 -4.05
C GLN A 51 -0.27 -1.61 -4.10
N ARG A 52 -1.09 -2.36 -4.85
CA ARG A 52 -1.14 -3.83 -4.82
C ARG A 52 0.03 -4.55 -5.51
N SER A 53 0.93 -3.86 -6.20
CA SER A 53 1.94 -4.49 -7.07
C SER A 53 3.31 -4.76 -6.43
N GLY A 54 3.53 -4.48 -5.14
CA GLY A 54 4.88 -4.68 -4.54
C GLY A 54 4.98 -4.96 -3.04
N MET A 55 3.89 -4.95 -2.27
CA MET A 55 3.94 -5.21 -0.83
C MET A 55 3.27 -6.54 -0.47
N THR A 56 3.92 -7.30 0.41
CA THR A 56 3.44 -8.59 0.90
C THR A 56 2.02 -8.49 1.47
N PHE A 57 1.16 -9.41 1.01
CA PHE A 57 -0.30 -9.46 1.20
C PHE A 57 -0.78 -9.40 2.67
N VAL A 58 0.12 -9.59 3.64
CA VAL A 58 -0.21 -9.74 5.07
C VAL A 58 -0.41 -8.39 5.78
N SER A 59 0.14 -7.29 5.25
CA SER A 59 0.16 -6.00 5.97
C SER A 59 -0.96 -5.03 5.60
N PHE A 60 -1.75 -5.35 4.57
CA PHE A 60 -2.64 -4.39 3.92
C PHE A 60 -4.12 -4.43 4.37
N PRO A 61 -4.79 -5.59 4.52
CA PRO A 61 -6.19 -5.59 4.95
C PRO A 61 -6.32 -5.26 6.44
N THR A 62 -5.31 -5.59 7.25
CA THR A 62 -5.32 -5.31 8.69
C THR A 62 -5.08 -3.84 8.99
N SER A 63 -4.16 -3.17 8.30
CA SER A 63 -3.92 -1.75 8.54
C SER A 63 -5.14 -0.91 8.16
N GLY A 64 -5.64 -1.03 6.92
CA GLY A 64 -6.82 -0.26 6.47
C GLY A 64 -8.08 -0.49 7.31
N PHE A 65 -8.34 -1.75 7.70
CA PHE A 65 -9.46 -2.08 8.57
C PHE A 65 -9.29 -1.52 9.99
N LEU A 66 -8.07 -1.56 10.55
CA LEU A 66 -7.77 -0.98 11.85
C LEU A 66 -7.99 0.54 11.84
N TRP A 67 -7.63 1.23 10.74
CA TRP A 67 -7.88 2.67 10.56
C TRP A 67 -9.36 3.01 10.56
N ILE A 68 -10.17 2.25 9.81
CA ILE A 68 -11.62 2.44 9.77
C ILE A 68 -12.23 2.16 11.15
N TRP A 69 -11.78 1.10 11.82
CA TRP A 69 -12.29 0.71 13.14
C TRP A 69 -11.93 1.74 14.23
N LEU A 70 -10.71 2.25 14.22
CA LEU A 70 -10.27 3.32 15.14
C LEU A 70 -11.01 4.64 14.87
N ALA A 71 -11.22 5.01 13.61
CA ALA A 71 -11.99 6.20 13.25
C ALA A 71 -13.45 6.08 13.70
N LEU A 72 -14.08 4.92 13.50
CA LEU A 72 -15.44 4.65 13.98
C LEU A 72 -15.52 4.67 15.51
N GLY A 73 -14.52 4.10 16.20
CA GLY A 73 -14.41 4.16 17.66
C GLY A 73 -14.36 5.60 18.18
N TRP A 74 -13.52 6.43 17.56
CA TRP A 74 -13.43 7.87 17.88
C TRP A 74 -14.74 8.63 17.63
N ILE A 75 -15.41 8.38 16.49
CA ILE A 75 -16.70 9.03 16.19
C ILE A 75 -17.79 8.62 17.19
N ALA A 76 -17.82 7.33 17.58
CA ALA A 76 -18.76 6.82 18.57
C ALA A 76 -18.54 7.45 19.95
N GLU A 77 -17.29 7.53 20.41
CA GLU A 77 -16.95 8.19 21.67
C GLU A 77 -17.27 9.70 21.64
N PHE A 78 -16.99 10.38 20.53
CA PHE A 78 -17.29 11.81 20.39
C PHE A 78 -18.79 12.09 20.44
N LYS A 79 -19.62 11.22 19.84
CA LYS A 79 -21.08 11.32 19.95
C LYS A 79 -21.58 11.05 21.36
N LEU A 80 -21.09 10.02 22.04
CA LEU A 80 -21.44 9.72 23.43
C LEU A 80 -21.05 10.87 24.36
N TRP A 81 -19.88 11.48 24.14
CA TRP A 81 -19.43 12.65 24.87
C TRP A 81 -20.37 13.86 24.67
N ARG A 82 -20.80 14.13 23.44
CA ARG A 82 -21.69 15.25 23.13
C ARG A 82 -23.08 15.06 23.74
N TRP A 83 -23.60 13.83 23.74
CA TRP A 83 -24.89 13.50 24.35
C TRP A 83 -24.87 13.61 25.88
N SER A 84 -23.75 13.24 26.52
CA SER A 84 -23.61 13.36 27.98
C SER A 84 -23.65 14.80 28.50
N ARG A 85 -23.35 15.81 27.68
CA ARG A 85 -23.40 17.23 28.09
C ARG A 85 -24.81 17.82 28.14
N SER A 86 -25.81 17.23 27.51
CA SER A 86 -27.13 17.87 27.39
C SER A 86 -28.08 17.60 28.56
N LYS A 87 -27.71 16.76 29.54
CA LYS A 87 -28.69 16.24 30.52
C LYS A 87 -28.47 16.55 32.01
N VAL A 88 -27.42 17.25 32.44
CA VAL A 88 -27.17 17.36 33.89
C VAL A 88 -26.86 18.79 34.33
N GLY A 89 -27.89 19.44 34.90
CA GLY A 89 -27.79 20.66 35.71
C GLY A 89 -27.63 20.34 37.21
N GLY A 90 -26.70 19.46 37.57
CA GLY A 90 -26.45 19.08 38.96
C GLY A 90 -25.05 18.51 39.14
N GLU A 91 -24.18 19.29 39.78
CA GLU A 91 -22.90 18.94 40.42
C GLU A 91 -22.21 17.66 39.90
N PHE A 92 -21.51 17.83 38.77
CA PHE A 92 -20.77 16.78 38.09
C PHE A 92 -19.37 16.62 38.72
N MET A 93 -19.11 15.46 39.34
CA MET A 93 -17.80 15.12 39.89
C MET A 93 -16.67 15.18 38.85
N ASP A 94 -15.53 15.67 39.32
CA ASP A 94 -14.31 16.07 38.62
C ASP A 94 -13.50 14.92 37.97
N GLY A 95 -14.16 13.96 37.33
CA GLY A 95 -13.53 12.91 36.51
C GLY A 95 -12.99 13.40 35.16
N SER A 96 -12.94 14.71 34.93
CA SER A 96 -12.63 15.30 33.62
C SER A 96 -11.15 15.16 33.25
N HIS A 97 -10.26 15.07 34.24
CA HIS A 97 -8.82 15.05 34.01
C HIS A 97 -8.32 13.71 33.46
N SER A 98 -8.82 12.59 33.98
CA SER A 98 -8.40 11.24 33.56
C SER A 98 -8.83 10.93 32.12
N ARG A 99 -10.05 11.31 31.73
CA ARG A 99 -10.54 11.13 30.35
C ARG A 99 -9.75 11.95 29.34
N ARG A 100 -9.42 13.21 29.66
CA ARG A 100 -8.58 14.05 28.79
C ARG A 100 -7.19 13.45 28.60
N TRP A 101 -6.63 12.86 29.67
CA TRP A 101 -5.32 12.24 29.61
C TRP A 101 -5.31 11.00 28.70
N LEU A 102 -6.32 10.13 28.80
CA LEU A 102 -6.46 8.96 27.94
C LEU A 102 -6.59 9.35 26.45
N THR A 103 -7.38 10.37 26.13
CA THR A 103 -7.50 10.85 24.74
C THR A 103 -6.18 11.37 24.20
N PHE A 104 -5.40 12.07 25.03
CA PHE A 104 -4.11 12.61 24.62
C PHE A 104 -3.08 11.51 24.38
N VAL A 105 -2.99 10.52 25.28
CA VAL A 105 -2.08 9.38 25.12
C VAL A 105 -2.45 8.55 23.90
N SER A 106 -3.73 8.30 23.67
CA SER A 106 -4.21 7.58 22.47
C SER A 106 -3.81 8.31 21.19
N PHE A 107 -3.99 9.63 21.13
CA PHE A 107 -3.58 10.44 19.99
C PHE A 107 -2.06 10.44 19.80
N LEU A 108 -1.27 10.54 20.87
CA LEU A 108 0.19 10.51 20.80
C LEU A 108 0.71 9.17 20.25
N LEU A 109 0.19 8.05 20.77
CA LEU A 109 0.55 6.71 20.28
C LEU A 109 0.18 6.53 18.80
N PHE A 110 -0.94 7.12 18.37
CA PHE A 110 -1.36 7.13 16.98
C PHE A 110 -0.42 7.93 16.07
N VAL A 111 0.05 9.10 16.50
CA VAL A 111 1.03 9.90 15.75
C VAL A 111 2.36 9.14 15.63
N VAL A 112 2.80 8.46 16.69
CA VAL A 112 4.02 7.62 16.65
C VAL A 112 3.86 6.40 15.73
N ALA A 113 2.72 5.70 15.79
CA ALA A 113 2.46 4.55 14.91
C ALA A 113 2.35 4.94 13.43
N SER A 114 1.74 6.09 13.14
CA SER A 114 1.60 6.59 11.75
C SER A 114 2.94 7.04 11.17
N THR A 115 3.76 7.76 11.94
CA THR A 115 5.08 8.22 11.48
C THR A 115 6.06 7.07 11.22
N THR A 116 6.05 6.02 12.05
CA THR A 116 6.94 4.86 11.88
C THR A 116 6.62 4.03 10.64
N THR A 117 5.34 3.86 10.27
CA THR A 117 4.95 3.11 9.07
C THR A 117 5.35 3.82 7.78
N PHE A 118 5.20 5.15 7.71
CA PHE A 118 5.64 5.94 6.54
C PHE A 118 7.14 5.88 6.29
N LEU A 119 7.94 5.90 7.37
CA LEU A 119 9.40 5.77 7.25
C LEU A 119 9.82 4.38 6.76
N GLY A 120 9.08 3.33 7.11
CA GLY A 120 9.34 1.96 6.68
C GLY A 120 9.29 1.78 5.15
N ILE A 121 8.28 2.36 4.49
CA ILE A 121 8.10 2.22 3.02
C ILE A 121 9.25 2.88 2.25
N ARG A 122 9.68 4.08 2.67
CA ARG A 122 10.81 4.76 2.03
C ARG A 122 12.14 4.03 2.26
N ALA A 123 12.29 3.40 3.43
CA ALA A 123 13.48 2.62 3.74
C ALA A 123 13.59 1.36 2.87
N GLN A 124 12.48 0.74 2.48
CA GLN A 124 12.49 -0.42 1.58
C GLN A 124 13.00 -0.03 0.18
N ALA A 125 12.44 1.00 -0.45
CA ALA A 125 12.89 1.45 -1.76
C ALA A 125 14.40 1.80 -1.79
N ALA A 126 14.91 2.43 -0.73
CA ALA A 126 16.35 2.72 -0.63
C ALA A 126 17.21 1.46 -0.46
N ARG A 127 16.70 0.42 0.22
CA ARG A 127 17.36 -0.88 0.34
C ARG A 127 17.39 -1.60 -1.00
N ASP A 128 16.29 -1.60 -1.74
CA ASP A 128 16.19 -2.28 -3.04
C ASP A 128 17.18 -1.69 -4.06
N VAL A 129 17.35 -0.36 -4.07
CA VAL A 129 18.38 0.33 -4.87
C VAL A 129 19.79 -0.13 -4.47
N GLY A 130 20.06 -0.19 -3.17
CA GLY A 130 21.36 -0.61 -2.63
C GLY A 130 21.70 -2.06 -2.97
N GLU A 131 20.72 -2.95 -2.80
CA GLU A 131 20.85 -4.37 -3.12
C GLU A 131 21.00 -4.59 -4.62
N CYS A 132 20.23 -3.86 -5.44
CA CYS A 132 20.38 -3.90 -6.89
C CYS A 132 21.80 -3.52 -7.35
N ARG A 133 22.38 -2.45 -6.77
CA ARG A 133 23.76 -2.05 -7.06
C ARG A 133 24.78 -3.11 -6.64
N LEU A 134 24.55 -3.76 -5.50
CA LEU A 134 25.41 -4.82 -5.01
C LEU A 134 25.37 -6.05 -5.92
N GLN A 135 24.19 -6.44 -6.39
CA GLN A 135 24.06 -7.55 -7.34
C GLN A 135 24.75 -7.25 -8.68
N ILE A 136 24.60 -6.04 -9.24
CA ILE A 136 25.33 -5.64 -10.46
C ILE A 136 26.84 -5.75 -10.28
N ARG A 137 27.37 -5.32 -9.12
CA ARG A 137 28.80 -5.47 -8.80
C ARG A 137 29.21 -6.94 -8.71
N ASN A 138 28.40 -7.79 -8.09
CA ASN A 138 28.66 -9.22 -8.01
C ASN A 138 28.68 -9.87 -9.40
N ILE A 139 27.73 -9.50 -10.28
CA ILE A 139 27.72 -9.95 -11.68
C ILE A 139 29.01 -9.52 -12.39
N GLN A 140 29.45 -8.28 -12.19
CA GLN A 140 30.67 -7.78 -12.82
C GLN A 140 31.94 -8.49 -12.31
N ILE A 141 32.03 -8.78 -11.01
CA ILE A 141 33.13 -9.57 -10.43
C ILE A 141 33.13 -10.99 -11.00
N ALA A 142 31.96 -11.62 -11.09
CA ALA A 142 31.81 -12.95 -11.64
C ALA A 142 32.24 -13.02 -13.12
N VAL A 143 31.80 -12.06 -13.95
CA VAL A 143 32.22 -11.96 -15.35
C VAL A 143 33.74 -11.80 -15.46
N ARG A 144 34.36 -10.94 -14.64
CA ARG A 144 35.82 -10.76 -14.61
C ARG A 144 36.57 -12.02 -14.17
N SER A 145 36.05 -12.72 -13.17
CA SER A 145 36.65 -13.96 -12.69
C SER A 145 36.57 -15.07 -13.74
N TRP A 146 35.42 -15.19 -14.42
CA TRP A 146 35.23 -16.15 -15.49
C TRP A 146 36.10 -15.82 -16.70
N SER A 147 36.15 -14.56 -17.12
CA SER A 147 36.97 -14.14 -18.27
C SER A 147 38.47 -14.33 -18.01
N GLY A 148 38.92 -14.06 -16.78
CA GLY A 148 40.31 -14.30 -16.36
C GLY A 148 40.69 -15.78 -16.39
N VAL A 149 39.80 -16.69 -15.93
CA VAL A 149 40.05 -18.14 -15.95
C VAL A 149 40.02 -18.71 -17.38
N ASN A 150 39.20 -18.15 -18.27
CA ASN A 150 39.02 -18.64 -19.63
C ASN A 150 39.82 -17.86 -20.69
N SER A 151 40.70 -16.93 -20.27
CA SER A 151 41.49 -16.07 -21.16
C SER A 151 40.65 -15.31 -22.20
N VAL A 152 39.46 -14.85 -21.82
CA VAL A 152 38.53 -14.10 -22.68
C VAL A 152 38.91 -12.62 -22.64
N ASN A 153 39.26 -12.07 -23.79
CA ASN A 153 39.62 -10.66 -23.95
C ASN A 153 38.39 -9.74 -23.91
N LEU A 154 38.62 -8.43 -23.81
CA LEU A 154 37.57 -7.41 -23.92
C LEU A 154 36.89 -7.48 -25.29
N GLY A 155 35.58 -7.22 -25.34
CA GLY A 155 34.77 -7.27 -26.56
C GLY A 155 34.42 -8.67 -27.08
N GLN A 156 34.95 -9.74 -26.47
CA GLN A 156 34.60 -11.12 -26.84
C GLN A 156 33.25 -11.56 -26.23
N PRO A 157 32.53 -12.49 -26.86
CA PRO A 157 31.21 -12.92 -26.39
C PRO A 157 31.27 -13.64 -25.04
N ILE A 158 30.32 -13.34 -24.17
CA ILE A 158 30.17 -13.97 -22.85
C ILE A 158 29.21 -15.16 -22.94
N LEU A 159 29.62 -16.29 -22.38
CA LEU A 159 28.79 -17.49 -22.23
C LEU A 159 28.08 -17.48 -20.87
N TRP A 160 26.95 -16.79 -20.78
CA TRP A 160 26.20 -16.62 -19.51
C TRP A 160 25.76 -17.94 -18.87
N ASN A 161 25.49 -18.97 -19.65
CA ASN A 161 25.18 -20.31 -19.16
C ASN A 161 26.33 -20.99 -18.40
N LYS A 162 27.58 -20.52 -18.54
CA LYS A 162 28.73 -21.01 -17.76
C LYS A 162 28.99 -20.17 -16.51
N ILE A 163 28.58 -18.90 -16.54
CA ILE A 163 28.74 -17.96 -15.42
C ILE A 163 27.64 -18.19 -14.39
N VAL A 164 26.39 -18.25 -14.84
CA VAL A 164 25.22 -18.54 -14.02
C VAL A 164 25.29 -20.00 -13.58
N GLY A 165 25.20 -20.23 -12.28
CA GLY A 165 25.33 -21.54 -11.64
C GLY A 165 26.74 -21.85 -11.11
N THR A 166 27.80 -21.33 -11.76
CA THR A 166 29.18 -21.56 -11.32
C THR A 166 29.72 -20.41 -10.46
N PHE A 167 29.55 -19.16 -10.93
CA PHE A 167 30.08 -17.96 -10.28
C PHE A 167 29.00 -17.10 -9.64
N ILE A 168 27.75 -17.27 -10.09
CA ILE A 168 26.58 -16.51 -9.68
C ILE A 168 25.45 -17.51 -9.37
N GLY A 169 24.70 -17.30 -8.29
CA GLY A 169 23.54 -18.13 -7.98
C GLY A 169 22.43 -17.94 -9.04
N PRO A 170 21.57 -18.94 -9.27
CA PRO A 170 20.47 -18.81 -10.23
C PRO A 170 19.53 -17.64 -9.88
N ASP A 171 19.31 -17.37 -8.60
CA ASP A 171 18.38 -16.34 -8.12
C ASP A 171 18.93 -14.90 -8.21
N THR A 172 20.25 -14.74 -8.42
CA THR A 172 20.91 -13.42 -8.41
C THR A 172 20.82 -12.64 -9.73
N ILE A 173 20.01 -13.11 -10.69
CA ILE A 173 19.76 -12.43 -11.99
C ILE A 173 18.52 -11.53 -11.94
N HIS A 174 17.79 -11.55 -10.82
CA HIS A 174 16.57 -10.78 -10.65
C HIS A 174 16.81 -9.54 -9.78
N CYS A 175 16.32 -8.39 -10.25
CA CYS A 175 16.34 -7.17 -9.45
C CYS A 175 15.36 -7.30 -8.27
N PRO A 176 15.70 -6.82 -7.06
CA PRO A 176 14.78 -6.84 -5.91
C PRO A 176 13.49 -6.05 -6.15
N SER A 177 13.55 -4.98 -6.96
CA SER A 177 12.36 -4.23 -7.42
C SER A 177 11.58 -4.92 -8.53
N GLY A 178 11.95 -6.14 -8.91
CA GLY A 178 11.36 -6.94 -9.98
C GLY A 178 12.05 -6.78 -11.33
N GLY A 179 11.86 -7.78 -12.21
CA GLY A 179 12.44 -7.81 -13.54
C GLY A 179 13.89 -8.33 -13.59
N ASP A 180 14.31 -8.70 -14.80
CA ASP A 180 15.61 -9.32 -15.02
C ASP A 180 16.66 -8.29 -15.43
N TYR A 181 17.91 -8.49 -15.02
CA TYR A 181 19.00 -7.64 -15.46
C TYR A 181 19.24 -7.80 -16.97
N LEU A 182 19.51 -6.66 -17.63
CA LEU A 182 19.93 -6.63 -19.03
C LEU A 182 21.42 -6.95 -19.09
N LEU A 183 21.73 -8.21 -19.40
CA LEU A 183 23.10 -8.73 -19.45
C LEU A 183 23.80 -8.33 -20.76
N SER A 184 25.06 -7.91 -20.67
CA SER A 184 25.88 -7.60 -21.85
C SER A 184 26.22 -8.89 -22.62
N PRO A 185 26.07 -8.94 -23.95
CA PRO A 185 26.51 -10.09 -24.73
C PRO A 185 28.03 -10.19 -24.86
N LEU A 186 28.75 -9.08 -24.66
CA LEU A 186 30.20 -8.98 -24.81
C LEU A 186 30.87 -8.64 -23.48
N ASN A 187 32.12 -9.07 -23.33
CA ASN A 187 32.99 -8.73 -22.21
C ASN A 187 33.21 -7.21 -22.19
N PRO A 188 32.62 -6.48 -21.22
CA PRO A 188 32.61 -5.02 -21.24
C PRO A 188 34.01 -4.45 -21.05
N ASP A 189 34.27 -3.30 -21.67
CA ASP A 189 35.51 -2.56 -21.47
C ASP A 189 35.68 -2.09 -20.01
N VAL A 190 36.89 -1.70 -19.65
CA VAL A 190 37.19 -1.16 -18.32
C VAL A 190 36.35 0.10 -18.09
N GLY A 191 35.47 0.04 -17.08
CA GLY A 191 34.55 1.14 -16.74
C GLY A 191 33.11 0.91 -17.20
N GLN A 192 32.86 -0.05 -18.10
CA GLN A 192 31.51 -0.44 -18.50
C GLN A 192 30.93 -1.54 -17.58
N LEU A 193 29.63 -1.49 -17.36
CA LEU A 193 28.90 -2.46 -16.54
C LEU A 193 28.53 -3.69 -17.37
N ALA A 194 28.73 -4.88 -16.79
CA ALA A 194 28.35 -6.15 -17.43
C ALA A 194 26.83 -6.40 -17.45
N ALA A 195 26.08 -5.70 -16.59
CA ALA A 195 24.65 -5.80 -16.46
C ALA A 195 24.03 -4.42 -16.18
N LYS A 196 22.84 -4.16 -16.71
CA LYS A 196 22.07 -2.93 -16.44
C LYS A 196 20.73 -3.28 -15.80
N CYS A 197 20.31 -2.48 -14.83
CA CYS A 197 18.97 -2.59 -14.26
C CYS A 197 17.93 -1.99 -15.23
N PRO A 198 16.78 -2.66 -15.49
CA PRO A 198 15.70 -2.10 -16.29
C PRO A 198 15.08 -0.85 -15.64
N HIS A 199 15.10 -0.76 -14.31
CA HIS A 199 14.52 0.37 -13.58
C HIS A 199 15.43 1.61 -13.62
N PRO A 200 14.92 2.78 -14.06
CA PRO A 200 15.71 4.00 -14.21
C PRO A 200 16.16 4.60 -12.88
N GLU A 201 15.42 4.36 -11.80
CA GLU A 201 15.75 4.82 -10.45
C GLU A 201 16.96 4.10 -9.83
N HIS A 202 17.33 2.94 -10.37
CA HIS A 202 18.49 2.15 -9.94
C HIS A 202 19.75 2.43 -10.77
N GLN A 203 19.64 3.18 -11.87
CA GLN A 203 20.77 3.49 -12.74
C GLN A 203 21.61 4.61 -12.10
N ASP A 204 22.92 4.38 -11.93
CA ASP A 204 23.83 5.40 -11.43
C ASP A 204 23.85 6.59 -12.38
N ASP A 205 23.88 7.81 -11.84
CA ASP A 205 23.82 9.05 -12.62
C ASP A 205 24.98 9.17 -13.62
N THR A 206 26.11 8.51 -13.35
CA THR A 206 27.25 8.38 -14.27
C THR A 206 26.85 7.73 -15.59
N THR A 207 25.87 6.82 -15.59
CA THR A 207 25.36 6.18 -16.81
C THR A 207 24.36 7.06 -17.57
N LYS A 208 23.71 8.03 -16.89
CA LYS A 208 22.80 8.99 -17.55
C LYS A 208 23.58 9.97 -18.42
N GLU A 209 24.76 10.38 -17.96
CA GLU A 209 25.66 11.24 -18.75
C GLU A 209 26.28 10.48 -19.93
N ALA A 210 26.70 9.22 -19.73
CA ALA A 210 27.24 8.40 -20.80
C ALA A 210 26.21 8.04 -21.89
N LYS A 211 24.93 7.85 -21.53
CA LYS A 211 23.84 7.58 -22.49
C LYS A 211 23.57 8.74 -23.45
N LYS A 212 24.02 9.95 -23.13
CA LYS A 212 23.93 11.07 -24.08
C LYS A 212 24.89 10.91 -25.25
N ASN A 213 25.92 10.09 -25.10
CA ASN A 213 27.05 10.06 -26.03
C ASN A 213 27.16 8.76 -26.84
N GLU A 214 26.53 7.65 -26.43
CA GLU A 214 26.68 6.37 -27.15
C GLU A 214 25.42 5.50 -27.10
N TRP A 215 24.65 5.59 -28.17
CA TRP A 215 24.00 4.48 -28.91
C TRP A 215 24.05 4.80 -30.39
#